data_AF-A0A925U430-F1
#
_entry.id   AF-A0A925U430-F1
#
_cell.length_a   1.000
_cell.length_b   1.000
_cell.length_c   1.000
_cell.angle_alpha   90.00
_cell.angle_beta   90.00
_cell.angle_gamma   90.00
#
_symmetry.space_group_name_H-M   'P 1'
#
loop_
_entity.id
_entity.type
_entity.pdbx_description
1 polymer ?
#
loop_
_entity_poly.entity_id
_entity_poly.type
_entity_poly.pdbx_seq_one_letter_code
_entity_poly.pdbx_strand_id
1 'polypeptide(L)'
;MNVSFFQELLSSISVKGRQLFDLSRQPGETHTIESLSRILISGRGEASGVALAQQILAKYDELDAVGRTSFFNFVTSSFAPDPAAVKTAAENYLKVSSAENLGNLTAAVEPVRQEFLRRLNLAQGATAEIVKMRADLLESIKENPGLNALDRDFTHLLSSWFNRGFLVLRPIDWSTPASILEKL
;
A
#
# COMPACT_ATOMS: atom_id res chain seq x y z
N MET A 1 23.43 9.63 14.67
CA MET A 1 22.61 8.42 14.83
C MET A 1 23.08 7.41 13.79
N ASN A 2 23.57 6.24 14.23
CA ASN A 2 24.18 5.25 13.35
C ASN A 2 23.09 4.50 12.58
N VAL A 3 23.17 4.49 11.24
CA VAL A 3 22.22 3.80 10.34
C VAL A 3 22.08 2.31 10.70
N SER A 4 23.15 1.71 11.22
CA SER A 4 23.20 0.32 11.69
C SER A 4 22.21 0.03 12.83
N PHE A 5 22.11 0.90 13.83
CA PHE A 5 21.23 0.70 14.97
C PHE A 5 19.75 0.75 14.57
N PHE A 6 19.42 1.62 13.62
CA PHE A 6 18.05 1.73 13.11
C PHE A 6 17.67 0.50 12.27
N GLN A 7 18.60 -0.04 11.48
CA GLN A 7 18.41 -1.28 10.72
C GLN A 7 18.25 -2.51 11.64
N GLU A 8 19.06 -2.61 12.71
CA GLU A 8 18.93 -3.66 13.72
C GLU A 8 17.62 -3.56 14.51
N LEU A 9 17.17 -2.34 14.83
CA LEU A 9 15.89 -2.13 15.50
C LEU A 9 14.73 -2.57 14.59
N LEU A 10 14.71 -2.14 13.33
CA LEU A 10 13.68 -2.52 12.35
C LEU A 10 13.66 -4.03 12.07
N SER A 11 14.82 -4.67 11.98
CA SER A 11 14.91 -6.12 11.78
C SER A 11 14.40 -6.88 13.01
N SER A 12 14.74 -6.42 14.23
CA SER A 12 14.25 -7.04 15.48
C SER A 12 12.73 -6.94 15.64
N ILE A 13 12.13 -5.82 15.24
CA ILE A 13 10.67 -5.61 15.24
C ILE A 13 10.02 -6.53 14.19
N SER A 14 10.62 -6.65 13.00
CA SER A 14 10.12 -7.52 11.94
C SER A 14 10.14 -9.00 12.32
N VAL A 15 11.19 -9.47 13.00
CA VAL A 15 11.32 -10.86 13.46
C VAL A 15 10.30 -11.18 14.57
N LYS A 16 10.14 -10.30 15.56
CA LYS A 16 9.13 -10.47 16.62
C LYS A 16 7.70 -10.38 16.09
N GLY A 17 7.46 -9.52 15.10
CA GLY A 17 6.20 -9.43 14.38
C GLY A 17 5.80 -10.73 13.68
N ARG A 18 6.78 -11.39 13.04
CA ARG A 18 6.61 -12.69 12.39
C ARG A 18 6.22 -13.79 13.40
N GLN A 19 6.88 -13.83 14.56
CA GLN A 19 6.55 -14.78 15.63
C GLN A 19 5.15 -14.57 16.23
N LEU A 20 4.73 -13.31 16.46
CA LEU A 20 3.39 -13.02 16.97
C LEU A 20 2.28 -13.37 15.97
N PHE A 21 2.54 -13.20 14.67
CA PHE A 21 1.63 -13.62 13.62
C PHE A 21 1.58 -15.15 13.47
N ASP A 22 2.72 -15.84 13.50
CA ASP A 22 2.79 -17.31 13.49
C ASP A 22 2.09 -17.93 14.72
N LEU A 23 2.08 -17.26 15.87
CA LEU A 23 1.32 -17.68 17.06
C LEU A 23 -0.20 -17.53 16.90
N SER A 24 -0.65 -16.68 15.98
CA SER A 24 -2.07 -16.50 15.65
C SER A 24 -2.56 -17.44 14.54
N ARG A 25 -1.65 -18.20 13.94
CA ARG A 25 -1.90 -19.12 12.83
C ARG A 25 -2.62 -20.37 13.34
N GLN A 26 -3.88 -20.58 12.93
CA GLN A 26 -4.49 -21.91 13.07
C GLN A 26 -3.82 -22.88 12.09
N PRO A 27 -3.42 -24.10 12.51
CA PRO A 27 -2.82 -25.07 11.60
C PRO A 27 -3.78 -25.42 10.46
N GLY A 28 -3.42 -25.08 9.22
CA GLY A 28 -4.18 -25.42 8.00
C GLY A 28 -4.85 -24.24 7.28
N GLU A 29 -4.85 -23.03 7.83
CA GLU A 29 -5.48 -21.88 7.19
C GLU A 29 -4.55 -21.24 6.14
N THR A 30 -4.91 -21.36 4.86
CA THR A 30 -4.19 -20.66 3.77
C THR A 30 -4.83 -19.30 3.56
N HIS A 31 -4.23 -18.24 4.11
CA HIS A 31 -4.73 -16.89 3.87
C HIS A 31 -4.49 -16.47 2.41
N THR A 32 -5.55 -15.99 1.75
CA THR A 32 -5.47 -15.39 0.41
C THR A 32 -4.89 -13.98 0.50
N ILE A 33 -4.45 -13.43 -0.63
CA ILE A 33 -3.94 -12.05 -0.68
C ILE A 33 -5.00 -11.03 -0.22
N GLU A 34 -6.29 -11.28 -0.50
CA GLU A 34 -7.41 -10.45 -0.10
C GLU A 34 -7.68 -10.50 1.40
N SER A 35 -7.58 -11.68 2.03
CA SER A 35 -7.77 -11.78 3.48
C SER A 35 -6.64 -11.11 4.24
N LEU A 36 -5.38 -11.31 3.80
CA LEU A 36 -4.22 -10.60 4.36
C LEU A 36 -4.36 -9.08 4.21
N SER A 37 -4.85 -8.60 3.07
CA SER A 37 -5.06 -7.17 2.83
C SER A 37 -6.10 -6.56 3.79
N ARG A 38 -7.19 -7.28 4.09
CA ARG A 38 -8.17 -6.85 5.09
C ARG A 38 -7.58 -6.84 6.50
N ILE A 39 -6.79 -7.86 6.86
CA ILE A 39 -6.11 -7.92 8.16
C ILE A 39 -5.15 -6.73 8.29
N LEU A 40 -4.36 -6.42 7.26
CA LEU A 40 -3.43 -5.30 7.25
C LEU A 40 -4.13 -3.96 7.53
N ILE A 41 -5.30 -3.70 6.93
CA ILE A 41 -6.09 -2.49 7.17
C ILE A 41 -6.73 -2.45 8.55
N SER A 42 -7.17 -3.60 9.09
CA SER A 42 -7.83 -3.68 10.40
C SER A 42 -6.97 -3.20 11.58
N GLY A 43 -5.65 -3.12 11.41
CA GLY A 43 -4.74 -2.54 12.39
C GLY A 43 -4.53 -3.37 13.66
N ARG A 44 -4.97 -4.64 13.68
CA ARG A 44 -4.68 -5.54 14.82
C ARG A 44 -3.19 -5.89 14.85
N GLY A 45 -2.44 -5.19 15.69
CA GLY A 45 -1.04 -5.45 16.04
C GLY A 45 -0.03 -4.82 15.06
N GLU A 46 0.45 -3.61 15.37
CA GLU A 46 1.45 -2.87 14.57
C GLU A 46 2.72 -3.67 14.29
N ALA A 47 3.17 -4.50 15.25
CA ALA A 47 4.32 -5.38 15.06
C ALA A 47 4.12 -6.40 13.92
N SER A 48 2.87 -6.81 13.62
CA SER A 48 2.56 -7.75 12.55
C SER A 48 2.44 -7.10 11.17
N GLY A 49 2.30 -5.77 11.09
CA GLY A 49 1.99 -5.05 9.85
C GLY A 49 3.07 -5.18 8.77
N VAL A 50 4.35 -5.12 9.16
CA VAL A 50 5.48 -5.30 8.24
C VAL A 50 5.51 -6.73 7.67
N ALA A 51 5.26 -7.73 8.51
CA ALA A 51 5.24 -9.13 8.08
C ALA A 51 4.03 -9.43 7.15
N LEU A 52 2.88 -8.82 7.42
CA LEU A 52 1.71 -8.90 6.56
C LEU A 52 1.96 -8.24 5.20
N ALA A 53 2.51 -7.02 5.19
CA ALA A 53 2.88 -6.33 3.96
C ALA A 53 3.85 -7.15 3.10
N GLN A 54 4.88 -7.75 3.71
CA GLN A 54 5.81 -8.62 3.00
C GLN A 54 5.12 -9.84 2.38
N GLN A 55 4.21 -10.49 3.11
CA GLN A 55 3.46 -11.63 2.61
C GLN A 55 2.51 -11.26 1.48
N ILE A 56 1.85 -10.09 1.55
CA ILE A 56 0.97 -9.60 0.49
C ILE A 56 1.78 -9.35 -0.79
N LEU A 57 2.93 -8.69 -0.68
CA LEU A 57 3.80 -8.43 -1.84
C LEU A 57 4.35 -9.72 -2.44
N ALA A 58 4.77 -10.69 -1.61
CA ALA A 58 5.23 -11.99 -2.09
C ALA A 58 4.11 -12.76 -2.82
N LYS A 59 2.89 -12.80 -2.26
CA LYS A 59 1.74 -13.41 -2.93
C LYS A 59 1.35 -12.68 -4.21
N TYR A 60 1.50 -11.37 -4.25
CA TYR A 60 1.22 -10.58 -5.45
C TYR A 60 2.18 -10.94 -6.59
N ASP A 61 3.48 -11.12 -6.29
CA ASP A 61 4.49 -11.48 -7.29
C ASP A 61 4.20 -12.85 -7.93
N GLU A 62 3.58 -13.77 -7.19
CA GLU A 62 3.15 -15.09 -7.67
C GLU A 62 1.90 -15.03 -8.58
N LEU A 63 1.18 -13.90 -8.66
CA LEU A 63 -0.01 -13.77 -9.49
C LEU A 63 0.33 -13.58 -10.97
N ASP A 64 -0.45 -14.24 -11.83
CA ASP A 64 -0.50 -13.96 -13.26
C ASP A 64 -1.33 -12.69 -13.56
N ALA A 65 -1.41 -12.29 -14.83
CA ALA A 65 -2.11 -11.07 -15.23
C ALA A 65 -3.61 -11.06 -14.83
N VAL A 66 -4.27 -12.21 -14.85
CA VAL A 66 -5.67 -12.36 -14.46
C VAL A 66 -5.82 -12.22 -12.95
N GLY A 67 -4.93 -12.84 -12.17
CA GLY A 67 -4.86 -12.72 -10.73
C GLY A 67 -4.58 -11.29 -10.27
N ARG A 68 -3.62 -10.60 -10.92
CA ARG A 68 -3.30 -9.18 -10.64
C ARG A 68 -4.51 -8.29 -10.89
N THR A 69 -5.19 -8.47 -12.02
CA THR A 69 -6.40 -7.70 -12.35
C THR A 69 -7.52 -7.94 -11.34
N SER A 70 -7.71 -9.21 -10.93
CA SER A 70 -8.69 -9.57 -9.90
C SER A 70 -8.36 -8.93 -8.56
N PHE A 71 -7.09 -8.90 -8.18
CA PHE A 71 -6.62 -8.24 -6.97
C PHE A 71 -6.84 -6.72 -7.01
N PHE A 72 -6.57 -6.07 -8.15
CA PHE A 72 -6.86 -4.63 -8.30
C PHE A 72 -8.35 -4.32 -8.18
N ASN A 73 -9.21 -5.15 -8.76
CA ASN A 73 -10.66 -5.01 -8.60
C ASN A 73 -11.09 -5.20 -7.14
N PHE A 74 -10.50 -6.16 -6.43
CA PHE A 74 -10.72 -6.36 -5.01
C PHE A 74 -10.32 -5.11 -4.20
N VAL A 75 -9.11 -4.59 -4.38
CA VAL A 75 -8.62 -3.39 -3.68
C VAL A 75 -9.50 -2.18 -3.99
N THR A 76 -9.90 -2.01 -5.25
CA THR A 76 -10.74 -0.90 -5.70
C THR A 76 -12.12 -0.93 -5.05
N SER A 77 -12.74 -2.11 -4.96
CA SER A 77 -14.10 -2.29 -4.43
C SER A 77 -14.16 -2.40 -2.91
N SER A 78 -13.31 -3.24 -2.32
CA SER A 78 -13.36 -3.56 -0.88
C SER A 78 -12.83 -2.43 0.01
N PHE A 79 -12.01 -1.54 -0.55
CA PHE A 79 -11.49 -0.36 0.15
C PHE A 79 -12.09 0.95 -0.38
N ALA A 80 -13.24 0.87 -1.06
CA ALA A 80 -14.03 2.04 -1.40
C ALA A 80 -14.75 2.59 -0.15
N PRO A 81 -14.98 3.92 -0.08
CA PRO A 81 -15.87 4.50 0.92
C PRO A 81 -17.27 3.88 0.88
N ASP A 82 -17.90 3.70 2.05
CA ASP A 82 -19.29 3.26 2.13
C ASP A 82 -20.23 4.36 1.59
N PRO A 83 -20.95 4.15 0.47
CA PRO A 83 -21.83 5.16 -0.10
C PRO A 83 -22.92 5.65 0.86
N ALA A 84 -23.41 4.79 1.77
CA ALA A 84 -24.43 5.17 2.73
C ALA A 84 -23.87 6.09 3.83
N ALA A 85 -22.66 5.78 4.33
CA ALA A 85 -21.95 6.64 5.27
C ALA A 85 -21.59 8.00 4.64
N VAL A 86 -21.08 8.00 3.40
CA VAL A 86 -20.76 9.23 2.65
C VAL A 86 -22.01 10.10 2.47
N LYS A 87 -23.13 9.51 2.04
CA LYS A 87 -24.40 10.22 1.88
C LYS A 87 -24.84 10.87 3.19
N THR A 88 -24.84 10.10 4.28
CA THR A 88 -25.26 10.59 5.60
C THR A 88 -24.40 11.75 6.09
N ALA A 89 -23.06 11.62 5.96
CA ALA A 89 -22.14 12.67 6.36
C ALA A 89 -22.30 13.95 5.51
N ALA A 90 -22.52 13.79 4.20
CA ALA A 90 -22.76 14.93 3.30
C ALA A 90 -24.06 15.66 3.64
N GLU A 91 -25.16 14.92 3.90
CA GLU A 91 -26.44 15.50 4.32
C GLU A 91 -26.31 16.28 5.64
N ASN A 92 -25.54 15.78 6.60
CA ASN A 92 -25.30 16.47 7.87
C ASN A 92 -24.52 17.77 7.68
N TYR A 93 -23.49 17.78 6.81
CA TYR A 93 -22.73 19.00 6.49
C TYR A 93 -23.56 20.05 5.75
N LEU A 94 -24.45 19.62 4.84
CA LEU A 94 -25.37 20.52 4.14
C LEU A 94 -26.43 21.13 5.08
N LYS A 95 -26.87 20.38 6.10
CA LYS A 95 -27.78 20.91 7.14
C LYS A 95 -27.09 21.90 8.06
N VAL A 96 -25.87 21.58 8.49
CA VAL A 96 -25.06 22.42 9.39
C VAL A 96 -23.61 22.40 8.94
N SER A 97 -23.16 23.48 8.30
CA SER A 97 -21.80 23.61 7.77
C SER A 97 -20.79 23.99 8.85
N SER A 98 -20.60 23.10 9.82
CA SER A 98 -19.61 23.23 10.89
C SER A 98 -18.29 22.52 10.55
N ALA A 99 -17.21 22.92 11.22
CA ALA A 99 -15.91 22.23 11.11
C ALA A 99 -15.99 20.75 11.51
N GLU A 100 -16.83 20.42 12.49
CA GLU A 100 -17.08 19.05 12.94
C GLU A 100 -17.72 18.20 11.83
N ASN A 101 -18.80 18.71 11.20
CA ASN A 101 -19.46 17.99 10.12
C ASN A 101 -18.58 17.87 8.87
N LEU A 102 -17.74 18.87 8.60
CA LEU A 102 -16.74 18.79 7.54
C LEU A 102 -15.70 17.69 7.84
N GLY A 103 -15.25 17.59 9.09
CA GLY A 103 -14.36 16.52 9.56
C GLY A 103 -14.97 15.13 9.38
N ASN A 104 -16.24 14.97 9.76
CA ASN A 104 -16.98 13.70 9.60
C ASN A 104 -17.14 13.32 8.12
N LEU A 105 -17.48 14.28 7.25
CA LEU A 105 -17.54 14.06 5.82
C LEU A 105 -16.18 13.65 5.25
N THR A 106 -15.11 14.35 5.64
CA THR A 106 -13.74 14.04 5.22
C THR A 106 -13.36 12.61 5.62
N ALA A 107 -13.61 12.23 6.86
CA ALA A 107 -13.34 10.87 7.35
C ALA A 107 -14.17 9.80 6.60
N ALA A 108 -15.42 10.11 6.23
CA ALA A 108 -16.28 9.18 5.50
C ALA A 108 -15.83 8.97 4.04
N VAL A 109 -15.18 9.96 3.41
CA VAL A 109 -14.71 9.86 2.01
C VAL A 109 -13.23 9.47 1.91
N GLU A 110 -12.50 9.43 3.02
CA GLU A 110 -11.08 9.09 3.04
C GLU A 110 -10.86 7.69 2.43
N PRO A 111 -10.12 7.57 1.32
CA PRO A 111 -9.96 6.30 0.65
C PRO A 111 -9.01 5.38 1.44
N VAL A 112 -9.57 4.30 2.00
CA VAL A 112 -8.84 3.22 2.68
C VAL A 112 -7.69 2.66 1.81
N ARG A 113 -7.81 2.76 0.48
CA ARG A 113 -6.76 2.39 -0.48
C ARG A 113 -5.44 3.10 -0.25
N GLN A 114 -5.44 4.39 0.11
CA GLN A 114 -4.19 5.09 0.36
C GLN A 114 -3.51 4.59 1.62
N GLU A 115 -4.28 4.31 2.66
CA GLU A 115 -3.74 3.73 3.89
C GLU A 115 -3.20 2.31 3.64
N PHE A 116 -3.87 1.52 2.81
CA PHE A 116 -3.41 0.20 2.39
C PHE A 116 -2.02 0.27 1.72
N LEU A 117 -1.86 1.17 0.74
CA LEU A 117 -0.59 1.37 0.04
C LEU A 117 0.51 1.92 0.97
N ARG A 118 0.17 2.82 1.91
CA ARG A 118 1.11 3.29 2.95
C ARG A 118 1.61 2.14 3.82
N ARG A 119 0.71 1.26 4.26
CA ARG A 119 1.06 0.09 5.08
C ARG A 119 1.85 -0.95 4.30
N LEU A 120 1.54 -1.16 3.02
CA LEU A 120 2.36 -2.00 2.14
C LEU A 120 3.80 -1.51 2.06
N ASN A 121 4.00 -0.19 1.99
CA ASN A 121 5.32 0.41 1.89
C ASN A 121 6.16 0.32 3.20
N LEU A 122 5.61 -0.24 4.28
CA LEU A 122 6.37 -0.55 5.50
C LEU A 122 7.29 -1.78 5.32
N ALA A 123 7.01 -2.64 4.34
CA ALA A 123 7.86 -3.79 4.04
C ALA A 123 9.20 -3.36 3.42
N GLN A 124 10.26 -4.14 3.68
CA GLN A 124 11.59 -3.83 3.17
C GLN A 124 11.62 -3.98 1.64
N GLY A 125 12.11 -2.96 0.94
CA GLY A 125 12.15 -2.95 -0.53
C GLY A 125 10.79 -2.74 -1.20
N ALA A 126 9.72 -2.53 -0.44
CA ALA A 126 8.36 -2.43 -0.93
C ALA A 126 8.15 -1.31 -1.96
N THR A 127 8.90 -0.21 -1.88
CA THR A 127 8.74 0.90 -2.83
C THR A 127 8.97 0.46 -4.28
N ALA A 128 9.97 -0.38 -4.53
CA ALA A 128 10.23 -0.90 -5.88
C ALA A 128 9.10 -1.85 -6.34
N GLU A 129 8.62 -2.71 -5.43
CA GLU A 129 7.50 -3.63 -5.68
C GLU A 129 6.19 -2.87 -5.96
N ILE A 130 5.91 -1.79 -5.22
CA ILE A 130 4.74 -0.94 -5.44
C ILE A 130 4.83 -0.20 -6.78
N VAL A 131 6.03 0.24 -7.20
CA VAL A 131 6.23 0.84 -8.52
C VAL A 131 5.95 -0.18 -9.64
N LYS A 132 6.43 -1.43 -9.50
CA LYS A 132 6.11 -2.52 -10.44
C LYS A 132 4.61 -2.82 -10.46
N MET A 133 3.99 -2.97 -9.29
CA MET A 133 2.55 -3.18 -9.13
C MET A 133 1.74 -2.07 -9.82
N ARG A 134 2.21 -0.81 -9.78
CA ARG A 134 1.58 0.27 -10.54
C ARG A 134 1.73 0.08 -12.05
N ALA A 135 2.89 -0.35 -12.53
CA ALA A 135 3.08 -0.64 -13.96
C ALA A 135 2.08 -1.73 -14.43
N ASP A 136 1.90 -2.78 -13.63
CA ASP A 136 0.90 -3.82 -13.89
C ASP A 136 -0.53 -3.24 -13.89
N LEU A 137 -0.85 -2.35 -12.95
CA LEU A 137 -2.14 -1.66 -12.89
C LEU A 137 -2.43 -0.84 -14.15
N LEU A 138 -1.43 -0.14 -14.67
CA LEU A 138 -1.57 0.67 -15.88
C LEU A 138 -1.89 -0.20 -17.11
N GLU A 139 -1.37 -1.42 -17.18
CA GLU A 139 -1.77 -2.38 -18.20
C GLU A 139 -3.23 -2.84 -18.02
N SER A 140 -3.63 -3.20 -16.79
CA SER A 140 -5.02 -3.60 -16.49
C SER A 140 -6.04 -2.48 -16.76
N ILE A 141 -5.68 -1.20 -16.61
CA ILE A 141 -6.56 -0.05 -16.85
C ILE A 141 -7.01 0.05 -18.31
N LYS A 142 -6.18 -0.40 -19.27
CA LYS A 142 -6.51 -0.35 -20.71
C LYS A 142 -7.79 -1.12 -21.02
N GLU A 143 -8.03 -2.22 -20.31
CA GLU A 143 -9.20 -3.08 -20.48
C GLU A 143 -10.27 -2.83 -19.41
N ASN A 144 -9.89 -2.26 -18.25
CA ASN A 144 -10.78 -1.98 -17.13
C ASN A 144 -10.62 -0.54 -16.60
N PRO A 145 -11.29 0.45 -17.21
CA PRO A 145 -11.19 1.85 -16.80
C PRO A 145 -11.67 2.15 -15.38
N GLY A 146 -12.42 1.23 -14.75
CA GLY A 146 -12.86 1.37 -13.35
C GLY A 146 -11.70 1.42 -12.34
N LEU A 147 -10.52 0.93 -12.74
CA LEU A 147 -9.31 0.91 -11.93
C LEU A 147 -8.60 2.26 -11.83
N ASN A 148 -9.03 3.29 -12.58
CA ASN A 148 -8.44 4.63 -12.53
C ASN A 148 -8.49 5.27 -11.13
N ALA A 149 -9.49 4.94 -10.32
CA ALA A 149 -9.57 5.43 -8.94
C ALA A 149 -8.36 4.95 -8.11
N LEU A 150 -7.92 3.71 -8.31
CA LEU A 150 -6.75 3.17 -7.65
C LEU A 150 -5.46 3.81 -8.16
N ASP A 151 -5.30 4.03 -9.48
CA ASP A 151 -4.10 4.71 -10.01
C ASP A 151 -3.95 6.16 -9.50
N ARG A 152 -5.05 6.87 -9.25
CA ARG A 152 -5.00 8.19 -8.61
C ARG A 152 -4.40 8.12 -7.20
N ASP A 153 -4.76 7.10 -6.42
CA ASP A 153 -4.21 6.88 -5.09
C ASP A 153 -2.71 6.51 -5.15
N PHE A 154 -2.30 5.66 -6.11
CA PHE A 154 -0.89 5.39 -6.38
C PHE A 154 -0.12 6.67 -6.73
N THR A 155 -0.66 7.48 -7.66
CA THR A 155 -0.05 8.73 -8.12
C THR A 155 0.14 9.71 -6.96
N HIS A 156 -0.88 9.84 -6.11
CA HIS A 156 -0.82 10.70 -4.93
C HIS A 156 0.33 10.29 -3.99
N LEU A 157 0.40 9.01 -3.63
CA LEU A 157 1.42 8.50 -2.71
C LEU A 157 2.82 8.53 -3.29
N LEU A 158 3.00 8.09 -4.54
CA LEU A 158 4.30 8.11 -5.21
C LEU A 158 4.82 9.55 -5.38
N SER A 159 3.94 10.52 -5.64
CA SER A 159 4.35 11.94 -5.71
C SER A 159 4.87 12.45 -4.37
N SER A 160 4.31 11.96 -3.24
CA SER A 160 4.80 12.30 -1.91
C SER A 160 6.14 11.62 -1.57
N TRP A 161 6.32 10.35 -2.00
CA TRP A 161 7.53 9.58 -1.70
C TRP A 161 8.71 9.96 -2.59
N PHE A 162 8.48 10.14 -3.89
CA PHE A 162 9.47 10.58 -4.88
C PHE A 162 9.51 12.09 -5.02
N ASN A 163 9.50 12.79 -3.89
CA ASN A 163 9.58 14.24 -3.91
C ASN A 163 10.99 14.72 -4.31
N ARG A 164 11.04 15.91 -4.93
CA ARG A 164 12.29 16.48 -5.45
C ARG A 164 13.33 16.79 -4.37
N GLY A 165 12.90 16.98 -3.11
CA GLY A 165 13.81 17.28 -1.99
C GLY A 165 14.72 16.10 -1.63
N PHE A 166 14.36 14.88 -2.02
CA PHE A 166 15.18 13.68 -1.79
C PHE A 166 15.90 13.17 -3.05
N LEU A 167 15.75 13.85 -4.19
CA LEU A 167 16.45 13.49 -5.41
C LEU A 167 17.86 14.05 -5.40
N VAL A 168 18.85 13.17 -5.59
CA VAL A 168 20.26 13.54 -5.69
C VAL A 168 20.72 13.39 -7.13
N LEU A 169 21.16 14.48 -7.73
CA LEU A 169 21.81 14.44 -9.05
C LEU A 169 23.17 13.78 -8.91
N ARG A 170 23.44 12.78 -9.74
CA ARG A 170 24.76 12.15 -9.86
C ARG A 170 25.19 12.13 -11.33
N PRO A 171 26.44 12.49 -11.66
CA PRO A 171 26.97 12.28 -13.00
C PRO A 171 27.03 10.78 -13.29
N ILE A 172 26.75 10.42 -14.54
CA ILE A 172 26.91 9.04 -15.04
C ILE A 172 28.01 9.07 -16.10
N ASP A 173 29.02 8.23 -15.88
CA ASP A 173 30.17 8.04 -16.77
C ASP A 173 30.66 6.58 -16.70
N TRP A 174 31.73 6.26 -17.41
CA TRP A 174 32.30 4.92 -17.45
C TRP A 174 32.86 4.41 -16.11
N SER A 175 33.00 5.26 -15.09
CA SER A 175 33.36 4.85 -13.73
C SER A 175 32.15 4.44 -12.88
N THR A 176 30.93 4.67 -13.38
CA THR A 176 29.69 4.27 -12.71
C THR A 176 29.58 2.74 -12.67
N PRO A 177 29.13 2.13 -11.56
CA PRO A 177 28.97 0.68 -11.46
C PRO A 177 28.16 0.09 -12.62
N ALA A 178 28.65 -1.02 -13.19
CA ALA A 178 28.02 -1.69 -14.34
C ALA A 178 26.54 -2.02 -14.10
N SER A 179 26.17 -2.42 -12.88
CA SER A 179 24.77 -2.71 -12.50
C SER A 179 23.81 -1.52 -12.59
N ILE A 180 24.33 -0.29 -12.64
CA ILE A 180 23.55 0.93 -12.92
C ILE A 180 23.56 1.19 -14.43
N LEU A 181 24.70 1.03 -15.10
CA LEU A 181 24.82 1.23 -16.54
C LEU A 181 23.96 0.25 -17.35
N GLU A 182 23.77 -0.98 -16.86
CA GLU A 182 22.87 -2.00 -17.45
C GLU A 182 21.39 -1.59 -17.49
N LYS A 183 21.00 -0.51 -16.79
CA LYS A 183 19.62 -0.03 -16.69
C LYS A 183 19.31 1.17 -17.59
N LEU A 184 20.29 1.67 -18.36
CA LEU A 184 20.17 2.80 -19.29
C LEU A 184 20.00 2.30 -20.73
#